data_AF-A0A6M0GAQ8-F1
#
_entry.id   AF-A0A6M0GAQ8-F1
#
_cell.length_a   1.000
_cell.length_b   1.000
_cell.length_c   1.000
_cell.angle_alpha   90.00
_cell.angle_beta   90.00
_cell.angle_gamma   90.00
#
_symmetry.space_group_name_H-M   'P 1'
#
loop_
_entity.id
_entity.type
_entity.pdbx_description
1 polymer ?
#
loop_
_entity_poly.entity_id
_entity_poly.type
_entity_poly.pdbx_seq_one_letter_code
_entity_poly.pdbx_strand_id
1 'polypeptide(L)'
;GIYLLEDTVCTVVLQAINSVSPTTVDKFQAFVQELTTSDPEELVIRQLEKNAEDENSHASGLGLLTMINDWKAKLGWKIETIQQEPEVVTVTTVVQLVI
;
A
#
# COMPACT_ATOMS: atom_id res chain seq x y z
N GLY A 1 19.22 4.61 -1.82
CA GLY A 1 18.89 3.51 -2.76
C GLY A 1 19.25 2.19 -2.12
N ILE A 2 18.59 1.12 -2.52
CA ILE A 2 18.94 -0.26 -2.14
C ILE A 2 19.66 -0.85 -3.35
N TYR A 3 20.86 -1.38 -3.15
CA TYR A 3 21.63 -2.06 -4.20
C TYR A 3 21.65 -3.54 -3.88
N LEU A 4 21.16 -4.36 -4.80
CA LEU A 4 21.20 -5.81 -4.73
C LEU A 4 22.30 -6.30 -5.66
N LEU A 5 23.03 -7.31 -5.23
CA LEU A 5 24.06 -7.94 -6.06
C LEU A 5 23.41 -8.85 -7.09
N GLU A 6 23.98 -8.91 -8.29
CA GLU A 6 23.53 -9.82 -9.35
C GLU A 6 23.57 -11.29 -8.87
N ASP A 7 22.72 -12.12 -9.48
CA ASP A 7 22.59 -13.56 -9.23
C ASP A 7 22.28 -13.97 -7.78
N THR A 8 21.82 -13.05 -6.93
CA THR A 8 21.42 -13.33 -5.54
C THR A 8 19.90 -13.43 -5.43
N VAL A 9 19.38 -14.62 -5.16
CA VAL A 9 17.98 -14.77 -4.74
C VAL A 9 17.86 -14.34 -3.28
N CYS A 10 17.08 -13.29 -3.01
CA CYS A 10 16.88 -12.78 -1.66
C CYS A 10 15.42 -12.40 -1.40
N THR A 11 15.06 -12.37 -0.11
CA THR A 11 13.80 -11.79 0.33
C THR A 11 14.07 -10.38 0.86
N VAL A 12 13.46 -9.39 0.22
CA VAL A 12 13.53 -8.00 0.67
C VAL A 12 12.25 -7.65 1.42
N VAL A 13 12.40 -7.13 2.63
CA VAL A 13 11.30 -6.61 3.44
C VAL A 13 11.47 -5.11 3.60
N LEU A 14 10.50 -4.35 3.10
CA LEU A 14 10.44 -2.90 3.20
C LEU A 14 9.31 -2.51 4.13
N GLN A 15 9.54 -1.52 4.98
CA GLN A 15 8.50 -0.94 5.83
C GLN A 15 8.44 0.57 5.67
N ALA A 16 7.21 1.10 5.70
CA ALA A 16 6.94 2.52 5.79
C ALA A 16 5.95 2.76 6.93
N ILE A 17 6.22 3.76 7.75
CA ILE A 17 5.35 4.17 8.85
C ILE A 17 4.97 5.62 8.61
N ASN A 18 3.66 5.87 8.48
CA ASN A 18 3.13 7.20 8.24
C ASN A 18 2.14 7.54 9.35
N SER A 19 2.14 8.80 9.78
CA SER A 19 1.09 9.34 10.63
C SER A 19 -0.09 9.80 9.77
N VAL A 20 -1.31 9.45 10.18
CA VAL A 20 -2.54 9.82 9.50
C VAL A 20 -3.50 10.47 10.48
N SER A 21 -4.41 11.30 9.96
CA SER A 21 -5.55 11.78 10.74
C SER A 21 -6.42 10.60 11.16
N PRO A 22 -6.98 10.60 12.39
CA PRO A 22 -7.96 9.59 12.82
C PRO A 22 -9.11 9.41 11.81
N THR A 23 -9.54 10.50 11.15
CA THR A 23 -10.61 10.46 10.14
C THR A 23 -10.26 9.74 8.85
N THR A 24 -8.97 9.47 8.60
CA THR A 24 -8.49 8.78 7.39
C THR A 24 -8.40 7.27 7.57
N VAL A 25 -8.46 6.79 8.82
CA VAL A 25 -8.27 5.37 9.17
C VAL A 25 -9.34 4.49 8.52
N ASP A 26 -10.60 4.90 8.60
CA ASP A 26 -11.71 4.12 8.03
C ASP A 26 -11.58 3.95 6.51
N LYS A 27 -11.17 5.02 5.83
CA LYS A 27 -10.91 4.99 4.38
C LYS A 27 -9.77 4.03 4.05
N PHE A 28 -8.73 4.01 4.87
CA PHE A 28 -7.59 3.10 4.69
C PHE A 28 -7.99 1.65 4.94
N GLN A 29 -8.76 1.37 5.99
CA GLN A 29 -9.27 0.02 6.27
C GLN A 29 -10.17 -0.51 5.15
N ALA A 30 -11.07 0.33 4.62
CA ALA A 30 -11.92 -0.03 3.49
C ALA A 30 -11.07 -0.37 2.25
N PHE A 31 -10.02 0.40 1.97
CA PHE A 31 -9.09 0.12 0.89
C PHE A 31 -8.34 -1.21 1.08
N VAL A 32 -7.83 -1.49 2.28
CA VAL A 32 -7.16 -2.77 2.59
C VAL A 32 -8.14 -3.95 2.44
N GLN A 33 -9.39 -3.77 2.85
CA GLN A 33 -10.42 -4.78 2.68
C GLN A 33 -10.69 -5.05 1.19
N GLU A 34 -10.93 -4.02 0.39
CA GLU A 34 -11.14 -4.16 -1.06
C GLU A 34 -9.97 -4.88 -1.74
N LEU A 35 -8.73 -4.51 -1.38
CA LEU A 35 -7.51 -5.07 -1.92
C LEU A 35 -7.27 -6.54 -1.53
N THR A 36 -7.86 -7.00 -0.43
CA THR A 36 -7.73 -8.40 0.04
C THR A 36 -8.90 -9.30 -0.37
N THR A 37 -10.04 -8.73 -0.79
CA THR A 37 -11.23 -9.49 -1.18
C THR A 37 -11.54 -9.51 -2.68
N SER A 38 -10.95 -8.60 -3.45
CA SER A 38 -11.21 -8.45 -4.89
C SER A 38 -10.11 -9.09 -5.74
N ASP A 39 -10.36 -9.24 -7.04
CA ASP A 39 -9.33 -9.60 -8.01
C ASP A 39 -8.36 -8.42 -8.25
N PRO A 40 -7.06 -8.57 -7.94
CA PRO A 40 -6.08 -7.49 -8.14
C PRO A 40 -5.98 -6.99 -9.58
N GLU A 41 -6.19 -7.85 -10.58
CA GLU A 41 -6.11 -7.45 -12.00
C GLU A 41 -7.27 -6.51 -12.37
N GLU A 42 -8.48 -6.82 -11.89
CA GLU A 42 -9.65 -5.97 -12.07
C GLU A 42 -9.47 -4.62 -11.36
N LEU A 43 -8.92 -4.62 -10.14
CA LEU A 43 -8.64 -3.40 -9.38
C LEU A 43 -7.64 -2.49 -10.09
N VAL A 44 -6.60 -3.04 -10.73
CA VAL A 44 -5.64 -2.24 -11.51
C VAL A 44 -6.35 -1.52 -12.64
N ILE A 45 -7.20 -2.21 -13.40
CA ILE A 45 -7.95 -1.63 -14.53
C ILE A 45 -8.84 -0.49 -14.04
N ARG A 46 -9.67 -0.74 -13.01
CA ARG A 46 -10.56 0.27 -12.43
C ARG A 46 -9.78 1.50 -11.94
N GLN A 47 -8.61 1.28 -11.33
CA GLN A 47 -7.79 2.38 -10.83
C GLN A 47 -7.13 3.18 -11.96
N LEU A 48 -6.76 2.53 -13.07
CA LEU A 48 -6.27 3.21 -14.27
C LEU A 48 -7.35 4.06 -14.94
N GLU A 49 -8.57 3.51 -15.08
CA GLU A 49 -9.72 4.25 -15.62
C GLU A 49 -10.01 5.49 -14.78
N LYS A 50 -10.09 5.34 -13.46
CA LYS A 50 -10.30 6.44 -12.52
C LYS A 50 -9.21 7.53 -12.59
N ASN A 51 -7.96 7.14 -12.81
CA ASN A 51 -6.85 8.08 -12.98
C ASN A 51 -6.90 8.81 -14.33
N ALA A 52 -7.45 8.19 -15.37
CA ALA A 52 -7.58 8.79 -16.68
C ALA A 52 -8.77 9.77 -16.78
N GLU A 53 -9.83 9.53 -16.01
CA GLU A 53 -11.03 10.38 -15.98
C GLU A 53 -10.83 11.73 -15.25
N ASP A 54 -9.83 11.82 -14.37
CA ASP A 54 -9.55 13.03 -13.60
C ASP A 54 -8.03 13.27 -13.56
N GLU A 55 -7.55 14.18 -14.42
CA GLU A 55 -6.12 14.54 -14.50
C GLU A 55 -5.57 15.12 -13.18
N ASN A 56 -6.44 15.59 -12.27
CA ASN A 56 -6.08 16.06 -10.93
C ASN A 56 -6.30 14.99 -9.85
N SER A 57 -6.83 13.82 -10.20
CA SER A 57 -6.95 12.69 -9.30
C SER A 57 -5.58 12.09 -9.06
N HIS A 58 -4.96 12.50 -7.95
CA HIS A 58 -3.92 11.72 -7.29
C HIS A 58 -4.56 10.51 -6.59
N ALA A 59 -5.36 9.69 -7.29
CA ALA A 59 -5.91 8.50 -6.67
C ALA A 59 -4.77 7.53 -6.35
N SER A 60 -4.42 7.55 -5.07
CA SER A 60 -3.46 6.68 -4.42
C SER A 60 -3.92 5.23 -4.51
N GLY A 61 -2.98 4.30 -4.52
CA GLY A 61 -3.26 2.86 -4.49
C GLY A 61 -2.70 2.10 -5.69
N LEU A 62 -2.52 2.75 -6.85
CA LEU A 62 -1.97 2.08 -8.04
C LEU A 62 -0.60 1.45 -7.78
N GLY A 63 0.30 2.14 -7.05
CA GLY A 63 1.61 1.57 -6.71
C GLY A 63 1.51 0.30 -5.84
N LEU A 64 0.52 0.22 -4.94
CA LEU A 64 0.29 -0.99 -4.12
C LEU A 64 -0.25 -2.13 -4.99
N LEU A 65 -1.19 -1.82 -5.89
CA LEU A 65 -1.74 -2.77 -6.85
C LEU A 65 -0.67 -3.30 -7.82
N THR A 66 0.20 -2.42 -8.33
CA THR A 66 1.35 -2.80 -9.17
C THR A 66 2.29 -3.75 -8.43
N MET A 67 2.61 -3.47 -7.15
CA MET A 67 3.45 -4.38 -6.35
C MET A 67 2.82 -5.77 -6.19
N ILE A 68 1.50 -5.86 -6.00
CA ILE A 68 0.80 -7.15 -5.90
C ILE A 68 0.77 -7.86 -7.25
N ASN A 69 0.39 -7.14 -8.30
CA ASN A 69 0.08 -7.75 -9.57
C ASN A 69 1.33 -8.15 -10.35
N ASP A 70 2.27 -7.21 -10.49
CA ASP A 70 3.44 -7.36 -11.37
C ASP A 70 4.61 -8.01 -10.62
N TRP A 71 4.73 -7.73 -9.32
CA TRP A 71 5.86 -8.19 -8.48
C TRP A 71 5.48 -9.30 -7.50
N LYS A 72 4.22 -9.75 -7.50
CA LYS A 72 3.68 -10.76 -6.58
C LYS A 72 4.04 -10.50 -5.11
N ALA A 73 4.14 -9.22 -4.76
CA ALA A 73 4.53 -8.78 -3.43
C ALA A 73 3.48 -9.21 -2.40
N LYS A 74 3.95 -9.58 -1.21
CA LYS A 74 3.06 -9.77 -0.06
C LYS A 74 3.03 -8.49 0.76
N LEU A 75 1.84 -7.98 1.05
CA LEU A 75 1.66 -6.80 1.88
C LEU A 75 1.11 -7.15 3.26
N GLY A 76 1.55 -6.40 4.25
CA GLY A 76 1.03 -6.41 5.61
C GLY A 76 0.82 -5.00 6.11
N TRP A 77 -0.11 -4.84 7.06
CA TRP A 77 -0.52 -3.54 7.56
C TRP A 77 -0.68 -3.61 9.08
N LYS A 78 -0.30 -2.54 9.78
CA LYS A 78 -0.54 -2.37 11.21
C LYS A 78 -1.03 -0.95 11.47
N ILE A 79 -2.16 -0.81 12.13
CA ILE A 79 -2.74 0.48 12.51
C ILE A 79 -2.65 0.59 14.03
N GLU A 80 -2.07 1.68 14.52
CA GLU A 80 -1.91 1.93 15.95
C GLU A 80 -2.32 3.36 16.29
N THR A 81 -3.16 3.49 17.31
CA THR A 81 -3.51 4.77 17.92
C THR A 81 -2.52 5.09 19.04
N ILE A 82 -1.81 6.20 18.92
CA ILE A 82 -0.91 6.73 19.93
C ILE A 82 -1.72 7.68 20.81
N GLN A 83 -1.96 7.28 22.06
CA GLN A 83 -2.66 8.09 23.06
C GLN A 83 -1.73 9.23 23.55
N GLN A 84 -1.74 10.34 22.82
CA GLN A 84 -1.07 11.60 23.14
C GLN A 84 -2.00 12.77 22.79
N GLU A 85 -1.65 14.01 23.15
CA GLU A 85 -2.41 15.21 22.77
C GLU A 85 -1.63 16.06 21.75
N PRO A 86 -2.13 16.25 20.51
CA PRO A 86 -3.33 15.62 19.93
C PRO A 86 -3.13 14.14 19.57
N GLU A 87 -4.22 13.38 19.52
CA GLU A 87 -4.20 11.95 19.15
C GLU A 87 -3.56 11.77 17.77
N VAL A 88 -2.66 10.78 17.65
CA VAL A 88 -2.01 10.45 16.38
C VAL A 88 -2.26 8.98 16.07
N VAL A 89 -2.69 8.70 14.84
CA VAL A 89 -2.77 7.33 14.33
C VAL A 89 -1.59 7.10 13.41
N THR A 90 -0.91 5.97 13.59
CA THR A 90 0.15 5.51 12.68
C THR A 90 -0.30 4.31 11.89
N VAL A 91 0.03 4.32 10.60
CA VAL A 91 -0.15 3.19 9.70
C VAL A 91 1.22 2.70 9.27
N THR A 92 1.54 1.46 9.63
CA THR A 92 2.71 0.75 9.12
C THR A 92 2.28 -0.12 7.94
N THR A 93 2.94 0.05 6.80
CA THR A 93 2.82 -0.84 5.64
C THR A 93 4.12 -1.60 5.50
N VAL A 94 4.03 -2.93 5.40
CA VAL A 94 5.16 -3.82 5.13
C VAL A 94 4.96 -4.46 3.77
N VAL A 95 6.02 -4.53 2.98
CA VAL A 95 6.06 -5.21 1.69
C VAL A 95 7.17 -6.24 1.72
N GLN A 96 6.86 -7.46 1.35
CA GLN A 96 7.83 -8.53 1.11
C GLN A 96 7.90 -8.84 -0.38
N LEU A 97 9.12 -8.83 -0.92
CA LEU A 97 9.45 -9.17 -2.30
C LEU A 97 10.46 -10.31 -2.32
N VAL A 98 10.31 -11.23 -3.27
CA VAL A 98 11.34 -12.22 -3.59
C VAL A 98 11.93 -11.81 -4.93
N ILE A 99 13.23 -11.57 -4.95
CA ILE A 99 13.98 -10.97 -6.08
C ILE A 99 15.20 -11.82 -6.36
#